data_AF-A0A7V0WV80-F1
#
_entry.id   AF-A0A7V0WV80-F1
#
_cell.length_a   1.000
_cell.length_b   1.000
_cell.length_c   1.000
_cell.angle_alpha   90.00
_cell.angle_beta   90.00
_cell.angle_gamma   90.00
#
_symmetry.space_group_name_H-M   'P 1'
#
loop_
_entity.id
_entity.type
_entity.pdbx_description
1 polymer ?
#
loop_
_entity_poly.entity_id
_entity_poly.type
_entity_poly.pdbx_seq_one_letter_code
_entity_poly.pdbx_strand_id
1 'polypeptide(L)'
;MLSGWGYVATPVGSGWFSYDLLKEEKECRHTITGDNGNEIADHQKIAQELHIRFYFAKPWHSWERGANENRNGLIRQYIPKKTDFKTIDDEFLQLVANSI
;
A
#
# COMPACT_ATOMS: atom_id res chain seq x y z
N MET A 1 10.47 32.31 20.07
CA MET A 1 10.61 31.47 18.87
C MET A 1 11.54 30.31 19.22
N LEU A 2 10.96 29.21 19.69
CA LEU A 2 11.65 27.92 19.81
C LEU A 2 10.85 26.98 18.92
N SER A 3 11.50 26.49 17.87
CA SER A 3 10.95 25.56 16.89
C SER A 3 10.60 24.26 17.58
N GLY A 4 9.29 24.04 17.75
CA GLY A 4 8.74 22.79 18.26
C GLY A 4 8.97 21.67 17.24
N TRP A 5 10.02 20.89 17.44
CA TRP A 5 10.04 19.51 17.00
C TRP A 5 9.18 18.70 17.98
N GLY A 6 7.87 18.87 17.83
CA GLY A 6 6.86 18.09 18.53
C GLY A 6 6.80 16.69 17.93
N TYR A 7 7.62 15.79 18.45
CA TYR A 7 7.29 14.36 18.45
C TYR A 7 6.11 14.16 19.40
N VAL A 8 4.87 14.36 18.95
CA VAL A 8 3.67 13.92 19.69
C VAL A 8 2.52 13.62 18.73
N ALA A 9 2.31 12.33 18.44
CA ALA A 9 1.00 11.65 18.42
C ALA A 9 1.17 10.21 17.89
N THR A 10 1.28 9.25 18.81
CA THR A 10 0.93 7.85 18.52
C THR A 10 -0.60 7.71 18.63
N PRO A 11 -1.25 7.24 17.56
CA PRO A 11 -2.34 6.29 17.72
C PRO A 11 -2.01 5.04 16.90
N VAL A 12 -2.00 3.89 17.56
CA VAL A 12 -1.98 2.58 16.91
C VAL A 12 -3.27 2.45 16.11
N GLY A 13 -3.19 2.76 14.82
CA GLY A 13 -4.24 2.67 13.83
C GLY A 13 -3.58 2.43 12.48
N SER A 14 -4.03 1.40 11.78
CA SER A 14 -3.44 0.82 10.57
C SER A 14 -3.18 1.77 9.40
N GLY A 15 -3.60 3.04 9.47
CA GLY A 15 -3.46 4.01 8.38
C GLY A 15 -2.04 4.53 8.10
N TRP A 16 -1.15 4.57 9.10
CA TRP A 16 0.19 5.15 8.91
C TRP A 16 1.13 4.29 8.08
N PHE A 17 1.02 2.96 8.20
CA PHE A 17 1.82 2.04 7.40
C PHE A 17 1.55 2.21 5.90
N SER A 18 0.28 2.35 5.53
CA SER A 18 -0.14 2.61 4.16
C SER A 18 0.38 3.97 3.66
N TYR A 19 0.35 5.00 4.49
CA TYR A 19 0.91 6.31 4.13
C TYR A 19 2.42 6.26 3.88
N ASP A 20 3.17 5.60 4.76
CA ASP A 20 4.63 5.50 4.65
C ASP A 20 5.07 4.79 3.38
N LEU A 21 4.33 3.79 2.92
CA LEU A 21 4.58 3.11 1.65
C LEU A 21 4.24 4.00 0.43
N LEU A 22 3.21 4.83 0.54
CA LEU A 22 2.69 5.61 -0.58
C LEU A 22 3.42 6.95 -0.78
N LYS A 23 4.08 7.48 0.25
CA LYS A 23 4.75 8.79 0.20
C LYS A 23 5.96 8.83 -0.73
N GLU A 24 6.64 7.69 -0.94
CA GLU A 24 7.89 7.61 -1.72
C GLU A 24 7.69 7.99 -3.19
N GLU A 25 6.50 7.77 -3.73
CA GLU A 25 6.17 7.95 -5.15
C GLU A 25 5.14 9.07 -5.40
N LYS A 26 4.96 9.97 -4.42
CA LYS A 26 3.88 10.97 -4.46
C LYS A 26 3.97 11.92 -5.67
N GLU A 27 5.18 12.25 -6.12
CA GLU A 27 5.41 13.22 -7.20
C GLU A 27 4.90 12.71 -8.56
N CYS A 28 4.90 11.39 -8.77
CA CYS A 28 4.47 10.76 -10.01
C CYS A 28 3.04 10.20 -9.93
N ARG A 29 2.50 10.02 -8.72
CA ARG A 29 1.24 9.33 -8.47
C ARG A 29 0.09 10.32 -8.29
N HIS A 30 -0.81 10.36 -9.27
CA HIS A 30 -1.95 11.29 -9.27
C HIS A 30 -3.23 10.69 -8.67
N THR A 31 -3.36 9.36 -8.72
CA THR A 31 -4.56 8.64 -8.29
C THR A 31 -4.20 7.27 -7.70
N ILE A 32 -5.00 6.79 -6.74
CA ILE A 32 -4.97 5.41 -6.26
C ILE A 32 -6.37 4.81 -6.39
N THR A 33 -6.43 3.54 -6.77
CA THR A 33 -7.66 2.74 -6.72
C THR A 33 -7.43 1.57 -5.77
N GLY A 34 -8.19 1.53 -4.68
CA GLY A 34 -8.17 0.45 -3.69
C GLY A 34 -9.37 -0.49 -3.85
N ASP A 35 -9.33 -1.63 -3.16
CA ASP A 35 -10.55 -2.37 -2.85
C ASP A 35 -11.12 -1.91 -1.49
N ASN A 36 -12.23 -2.52 -1.08
CA ASN A 36 -12.92 -2.16 0.16
C ASN A 36 -12.30 -2.82 1.40
N GLY A 37 -10.98 -3.06 1.39
CA GLY A 37 -10.24 -3.56 2.53
C GLY A 37 -10.19 -2.55 3.68
N ASN A 38 -10.22 -3.04 4.92
CA ASN A 38 -10.17 -2.20 6.12
C ASN A 38 -8.81 -1.51 6.29
N GLU A 39 -7.76 -2.04 5.69
CA GLU A 39 -6.42 -1.45 5.65
C GLU A 39 -6.38 -0.09 4.95
N ILE A 40 -7.43 0.24 4.18
CA ILE A 40 -7.60 1.53 3.48
C ILE A 40 -8.78 2.34 4.06
N ALA A 41 -9.21 2.04 5.29
CA ALA A 41 -10.27 2.81 5.96
C ALA A 41 -9.94 4.31 6.03
N ASP A 42 -8.67 4.66 6.23
CA ASP A 42 -8.17 6.04 6.32
C ASP A 42 -7.87 6.70 4.95
N HIS A 43 -8.38 6.16 3.84
CA HIS A 43 -8.14 6.65 2.46
C HIS A 43 -8.36 8.16 2.28
N GLN A 44 -9.31 8.77 2.99
CA GLN A 44 -9.59 10.21 2.90
C GLN A 44 -8.41 11.04 3.42
N LYS A 45 -7.84 10.61 4.55
CA LYS A 45 -6.67 11.27 5.16
C LYS A 45 -5.44 11.08 4.27
N ILE A 46 -5.22 9.86 3.77
CA ILE A 46 -4.12 9.55 2.84
C ILE A 46 -4.21 10.41 1.57
N ALA A 47 -5.40 10.52 0.98
CA ALA A 47 -5.66 11.33 -0.21
C ALA A 47 -5.34 12.81 0.02
N GLN A 48 -5.71 13.32 1.19
CA GLN A 48 -5.44 14.70 1.59
C GLN A 48 -3.94 14.97 1.79
N GLU A 49 -3.25 14.10 2.53
CA GLU A 49 -1.82 14.28 2.84
C GLU A 49 -0.92 14.10 1.61
N LEU A 50 -1.28 13.18 0.70
CA LEU A 50 -0.53 12.93 -0.53
C LEU A 50 -0.98 13.82 -1.70
N HIS A 51 -2.04 14.62 -1.54
CA HIS A 51 -2.65 15.43 -2.61
C HIS A 51 -3.04 14.63 -3.86
N ILE A 52 -3.61 13.43 -3.65
CA ILE A 52 -4.02 12.51 -4.72
C ILE A 52 -5.52 12.24 -4.68
N ARG A 53 -6.08 11.72 -5.78
CA ARG A 53 -7.47 11.21 -5.79
C ARG A 53 -7.50 9.73 -5.44
N PHE A 54 -8.42 9.33 -4.57
CA PHE A 54 -8.62 7.93 -4.18
C PHE A 54 -9.95 7.42 -4.71
N TYR A 55 -9.94 6.23 -5.30
CA TYR A 55 -11.11 5.54 -5.85
C TYR A 55 -11.24 4.14 -5.26
N PHE A 56 -12.45 3.59 -5.33
CA PHE A 56 -12.73 2.21 -4.92
C PHE A 56 -13.32 1.41 -6.07
N ALA A 57 -12.90 0.15 -6.18
CA ALA A 57 -13.58 -0.82 -7.03
C ALA A 57 -15.02 -1.06 -6.51
N LYS A 58 -15.97 -1.19 -7.44
CA LYS A 58 -17.36 -1.42 -7.06
C LYS A 58 -17.54 -2.81 -6.44
N PRO A 59 -18.43 -2.98 -5.45
CA PRO A 59 -18.75 -4.28 -4.89
C PRO A 59 -19.20 -5.27 -5.99
N TRP A 60 -18.66 -6.49 -5.98
CA TRP A 60 -18.98 -7.56 -6.94
C TRP A 60 -18.50 -7.36 -8.39
N HIS A 61 -17.64 -6.36 -8.63
CA HIS A 61 -17.04 -6.10 -9.94
C HIS A 61 -15.56 -6.50 -9.97
N SER A 62 -15.27 -7.81 -9.82
CA SER A 62 -13.89 -8.31 -9.71
C SER A 62 -12.99 -7.90 -10.90
N TRP A 63 -13.57 -7.72 -12.10
CA TRP A 63 -12.85 -7.32 -13.30
C TRP A 63 -12.25 -5.90 -13.23
N GLU A 64 -12.75 -5.02 -12.37
CA GLU A 64 -12.15 -3.69 -12.13
C GLU A 64 -10.78 -3.80 -11.43
N ARG A 65 -10.41 -4.99 -10.94
CA ARG A 65 -9.16 -5.28 -10.22
C ARG A 65 -8.27 -6.28 -10.95
N GLY A 66 -8.45 -6.47 -12.27
CA GLY A 66 -7.66 -7.44 -13.04
C GLY A 66 -6.14 -7.25 -12.91
N ALA A 67 -5.67 -6.00 -12.80
CA ALA A 67 -4.26 -5.70 -12.57
C ALA A 67 -3.76 -6.20 -11.19
N ASN A 68 -4.56 -6.05 -10.14
CA ASN A 68 -4.22 -6.52 -8.79
C ASN A 68 -4.17 -8.05 -8.74
N GLU A 69 -5.13 -8.71 -9.40
CA GLU A 69 -5.18 -10.18 -9.49
C GLU A 69 -3.98 -10.72 -10.28
N ASN A 70 -3.61 -10.10 -11.40
CA ASN A 70 -2.43 -10.45 -12.17
C ASN A 70 -1.14 -10.27 -11.36
N ARG A 71 -0.97 -9.12 -10.70
CA ARG A 71 0.21 -8.82 -9.86
C ARG A 71 0.33 -9.83 -8.72
N ASN A 72 -0.76 -10.12 -8.03
CA ASN A 72 -0.79 -11.14 -6.97
C ASN A 72 -0.43 -12.53 -7.53
N GLY A 73 -0.90 -12.88 -8.73
CA GLY A 73 -0.53 -14.13 -9.40
C GLY A 73 0.98 -14.25 -9.63
N LEU A 74 1.61 -13.20 -10.16
CA LEU A 74 3.06 -13.15 -10.40
C LEU A 74 3.86 -13.33 -9.10
N ILE A 75 3.51 -12.58 -8.05
CA ILE A 75 4.17 -12.71 -6.74
C ILE A 75 4.05 -14.15 -6.20
N ARG A 76 2.89 -14.79 -6.40
CA ARG A 76 2.64 -16.16 -5.94
C ARG A 76 3.40 -17.25 -6.70
N GLN A 77 4.00 -16.95 -7.86
CA GLN A 77 4.94 -17.86 -8.52
C GLN A 77 6.25 -18.00 -7.73
N TYR A 78 6.65 -16.95 -7.01
CA TYR A 78 7.86 -16.91 -6.20
C TYR A 78 7.59 -17.17 -4.71
N ILE A 79 6.48 -16.65 -4.17
CA ILE A 79 6.13 -16.73 -2.75
C ILE A 79 4.79 -17.46 -2.59
N PRO A 80 4.80 -18.79 -2.39
CA PRO A 80 3.59 -19.59 -2.22
C PRO A 80 2.70 -19.10 -1.07
N LYS A 81 1.43 -19.53 -1.08
CA LYS A 81 0.53 -19.27 0.05
C LYS A 81 1.06 -19.96 1.31
N LYS A 82 0.88 -19.30 2.46
CA LYS A 82 1.31 -19.75 3.80
C LYS A 82 2.83 -19.78 4.02
N THR A 83 3.62 -19.18 3.13
CA THR A 83 5.03 -18.89 3.43
C THR A 83 5.10 -17.86 4.55
N ASP A 84 5.93 -18.11 5.56
CA ASP A 84 6.24 -17.13 6.59
C ASP A 84 7.21 -16.10 6.01
N PHE A 85 6.78 -14.83 5.94
CA PHE A 85 7.62 -13.76 5.41
C PHE A 85 8.85 -13.49 6.27
N LYS A 86 8.87 -13.92 7.54
CA LYS A 86 10.04 -13.80 8.42
C LYS A 86 11.20 -14.71 8.01
N THR A 87 10.93 -15.75 7.22
CA THR A 87 11.95 -16.70 6.77
C THR A 87 12.48 -16.36 5.39
N ILE A 88 12.02 -15.26 4.79
CA ILE A 88 12.45 -14.79 3.47
C ILE A 88 13.49 -13.69 3.69
N ASP A 89 14.62 -13.78 3.00
CA ASP A 89 15.64 -12.74 3.03
C ASP A 89 15.26 -11.53 2.16
N ASP A 90 15.81 -10.37 2.51
CA ASP A 90 15.53 -9.13 1.79
C ASP A 90 16.07 -9.16 0.33
N GLU A 91 17.15 -9.91 0.07
CA GLU A 91 17.72 -10.06 -1.27
C GLU A 91 16.75 -10.76 -2.22
N PHE A 92 16.08 -11.82 -1.76
CA PHE A 92 15.07 -12.55 -2.50
C PHE A 92 13.83 -11.69 -2.71
N LEU A 93 13.39 -10.92 -1.70
CA LEU A 93 12.28 -9.98 -1.88
C LEU A 93 12.59 -8.95 -2.97
N GLN A 94 13.81 -8.42 -2.98
CA GLN A 94 14.25 -7.48 -4.02
C GLN A 94 14.34 -8.14 -5.40
N LEU A 95 14.82 -9.38 -5.47
CA LEU A 95 14.86 -10.16 -6.71
C LEU A 95 13.45 -10.35 -7.28
N VAL A 96 12.49 -10.74 -6.44
CA VAL A 96 11.10 -10.90 -6.85
C VAL A 96 10.53 -9.57 -7.34
N ALA A 97 10.74 -8.48 -6.60
CA ALA A 97 10.26 -7.15 -6.98
C ALA A 97 10.82 -6.68 -8.33
N ASN A 98 12.09 -6.97 -8.64
CA ASN A 98 12.73 -6.61 -9.91
C ASN A 98 12.35 -7.55 -11.08
N SER A 99 11.73 -8.69 -10.78
CA SER A 99 11.38 -9.72 -11.78
C SER A 99 9.95 -9.62 -12.31
N ILE A 100 9.14 -8.68 -11.80
CA ILE A 100 7.70 -8.55 -12.10
C ILE A 100 7.32 -7.18 -12.67
#